data_AF-A0A433T754-F1
#
_entry.id   AF-A0A433T754-F1
#
_cell.length_a   1.000
_cell.length_b   1.000
_cell.length_c   1.000
_cell.angle_alpha   90.00
_cell.angle_beta   90.00
_cell.angle_gamma   90.00
#
_symmetry.space_group_name_H-M   'P 1'
#
loop_
_entity.id
_entity.type
_entity.pdbx_description
1 polymer ?
#
loop_
_entity_poly.entity_id
_entity_poly.type
_entity_poly.pdbx_seq_one_letter_code
_entity_poly.pdbx_strand_id
1 'polypeptide(L)'
;MLMGTFSDDDAYDSELIKGAVLVSGVYDVRPLIKTSNNEPLKLTEEEAWRLSPMNVVDDISQLSRQRHIIVAVGEYDPPEFRRQSGEMEKALRDRGVKTSYVDVPDTDHFNVVDRLRDGKYMLTKECIRLMGL
;
A
#
# COMPACT_ATOMS: atom_id res chain seq x y z
N MET A 1 -13.42 -3.12 22.51
CA MET A 1 -13.49 -1.71 22.07
C MET A 1 -12.25 -0.99 22.58
N LEU A 2 -11.23 -0.85 21.73
CA LEU A 2 -10.16 0.12 21.93
C LEU A 2 -10.25 1.08 20.74
N MET A 3 -11.26 1.95 20.75
CA MET A 3 -11.19 3.19 20.01
C MET A 3 -10.50 4.18 20.94
N GLY A 4 -9.17 4.24 20.86
CA GLY A 4 -8.48 5.44 21.31
C GLY A 4 -8.92 6.55 20.36
N THR A 5 -9.81 7.41 20.82
CA THR A 5 -10.10 8.66 20.14
C THR A 5 -8.81 9.46 20.15
N PHE A 6 -8.18 9.60 18.99
CA PHE A 6 -7.08 10.55 18.80
C PHE A 6 -7.58 11.92 19.26
N SER A 7 -6.80 12.59 20.12
CA SER A 7 -7.17 13.90 20.63
C SER A 7 -7.04 14.94 19.51
N ASP A 8 -7.72 16.09 19.64
CA ASP A 8 -7.55 17.20 18.69
C ASP A 8 -6.09 17.73 18.65
N ASP A 9 -5.28 17.43 19.67
CA ASP A 9 -3.84 17.72 19.72
C ASP A 9 -2.99 16.73 18.88
N ASP A 10 -3.56 15.57 18.49
CA ASP A 10 -2.95 14.58 17.59
C ASP A 10 -3.32 14.81 16.12
N ALA A 11 -3.96 15.93 15.80
CA ALA A 11 -4.31 16.28 14.43
C ALA A 11 -3.05 16.55 13.61
N TYR A 12 -2.47 15.49 13.05
CA TYR A 12 -1.39 15.60 12.07
C TYR A 12 -1.87 16.46 10.91
N ASP A 13 -1.11 17.50 10.57
CA ASP A 13 -1.36 18.29 9.37
C ASP A 13 -1.24 17.35 8.16
N SER A 14 -2.39 16.91 7.67
CA SER A 14 -2.46 15.93 6.58
C SER A 14 -1.79 16.49 5.32
N GLU A 15 -1.68 17.82 5.19
CA GLU A 15 -0.99 18.49 4.09
C GLU A 15 0.50 18.15 4.05
N LEU A 16 1.12 17.70 5.15
CA LEU A 16 2.50 17.22 5.17
C LEU A 16 2.67 15.92 4.36
N ILE A 17 1.63 15.09 4.27
CA ILE A 17 1.68 13.83 3.52
C ILE A 17 1.39 14.11 2.05
N LYS A 18 2.46 14.18 1.25
CA LYS A 18 2.39 14.52 -0.18
C LYS A 18 1.94 13.37 -1.09
N GLY A 19 2.03 12.13 -0.62
CA GLY A 19 1.69 10.93 -1.38
C GLY A 19 2.07 9.67 -0.64
N ALA A 20 1.95 8.53 -1.32
CA ALA A 20 2.36 7.23 -0.81
C ALA A 20 2.96 6.37 -1.92
N VAL A 21 3.93 5.54 -1.57
CA VAL A 21 4.44 4.46 -2.42
C VAL A 21 4.14 3.14 -1.71
N LEU A 22 3.21 2.36 -2.24
CA LEU A 22 2.81 1.06 -1.71
C LEU A 22 3.62 0.00 -2.45
N VAL A 23 4.61 -0.59 -1.79
CA VAL A 23 5.54 -1.55 -2.41
C VAL A 23 5.14 -2.96 -2.02
N SER A 24 4.83 -3.80 -3.01
CA SER A 24 4.56 -5.24 -2.87
C SER A 24 3.59 -5.56 -1.73
N GLY A 25 2.45 -4.87 -1.71
CA GLY A 25 1.49 -4.93 -0.60
C GLY A 25 0.56 -6.14 -0.66
N VAL A 26 0.03 -6.50 0.51
CA VAL A 26 -1.13 -7.39 0.67
C VAL A 26 -2.32 -6.53 1.10
N TYR A 27 -3.35 -6.48 0.26
CA TYR A 27 -4.54 -5.65 0.43
C TYR A 27 -5.81 -6.47 0.73
N ASP A 28 -5.75 -7.78 0.54
CA ASP A 28 -6.72 -8.76 0.99
C ASP A 28 -5.99 -9.88 1.75
N VAL A 29 -6.22 -9.95 3.05
CA VAL A 29 -5.55 -10.92 3.94
C VAL A 29 -6.34 -12.19 4.15
N ARG A 30 -7.57 -12.31 3.62
CA ARG A 30 -8.39 -13.53 3.72
C ARG A 30 -7.69 -14.79 3.20
N PRO A 31 -6.92 -14.75 2.08
CA PRO A 31 -6.18 -15.92 1.62
C PRO A 31 -5.16 -16.43 2.65
N LEU A 32 -4.63 -15.57 3.52
CA LEU A 32 -3.62 -15.95 4.50
C LEU A 32 -4.14 -16.92 5.55
N ILE A 33 -5.45 -16.92 5.84
CA ILE A 33 -6.08 -17.83 6.82
C ILE A 33 -5.75 -19.29 6.54
N LYS A 34 -5.60 -19.65 5.26
CA LYS A 34 -5.36 -21.02 4.79
C LYS A 34 -3.86 -21.37 4.66
N THR A 35 -2.99 -20.52 5.18
CA THR A 35 -1.53 -20.66 5.06
C THR A 35 -0.88 -20.75 6.44
N SER A 36 0.35 -21.24 6.50
CA SER A 36 1.15 -21.25 7.72
C SER A 36 1.37 -19.86 8.33
N ASN A 37 1.21 -18.79 7.54
CA ASN A 37 1.30 -17.42 8.05
C ASN A 37 0.19 -17.10 9.06
N ASN A 38 -0.92 -17.85 9.08
CA ASN A 38 -1.98 -17.63 10.06
C ASN A 38 -1.69 -18.23 11.44
N GLU A 39 -0.70 -19.11 11.58
CA GLU A 39 -0.33 -19.69 12.88
C GLU A 39 0.00 -18.61 13.94
N PRO A 40 0.84 -17.60 13.63
CA PRO A 40 1.06 -16.48 14.54
C PRO A 40 -0.08 -15.46 14.55
N LEU A 41 -0.77 -15.25 13.43
CA LEU A 41 -1.78 -14.18 13.28
C LEU A 41 -3.14 -14.54 13.89
N LYS A 42 -3.49 -15.82 13.90
CA LYS A 42 -4.75 -16.41 14.41
C LYS A 42 -6.00 -15.68 13.92
N LEU A 43 -5.98 -15.22 12.67
CA LEU A 43 -7.09 -14.49 12.09
C LEU A 43 -8.27 -15.43 11.87
N THR A 44 -9.44 -14.97 12.30
CA THR A 44 -10.73 -15.46 11.83
C THR A 44 -11.07 -14.86 10.46
N GLU A 45 -12.00 -15.47 9.73
CA GLU A 45 -12.52 -14.94 8.45
C GLU A 45 -13.08 -13.52 8.60
N GLU A 46 -13.77 -13.25 9.71
CA GLU A 46 -14.32 -11.92 10.01
C GLU A 46 -13.21 -10.89 10.22
N GLU A 47 -12.17 -11.24 10.98
CA GLU A 47 -11.03 -10.36 11.23
C GLU A 47 -10.24 -10.11 9.95
N ALA A 48 -9.98 -11.14 9.14
CA ALA A 48 -9.28 -10.97 7.88
C ALA A 48 -10.06 -10.09 6.91
N TRP A 49 -11.39 -10.23 6.86
CA TRP A 49 -12.22 -9.29 6.08
C TRP A 49 -12.07 -7.87 6.60
N ARG A 50 -12.25 -7.65 7.91
CA ARG A 50 -12.19 -6.30 8.51
C ARG A 50 -10.82 -5.64 8.37
N LEU A 51 -9.74 -6.42 8.41
CA LEU A 51 -8.35 -5.92 8.34
C LEU A 51 -7.81 -5.80 6.91
N SER A 52 -8.57 -6.20 5.88
CA SER A 52 -8.15 -6.08 4.49
C SER A 52 -8.33 -4.64 3.99
N PRO A 53 -7.24 -3.92 3.60
CA PRO A 53 -7.35 -2.58 3.02
C PRO A 53 -8.32 -2.48 1.84
N MET A 54 -8.47 -3.54 1.05
CA MET A 54 -9.40 -3.62 -0.07
C MET A 54 -10.87 -3.38 0.36
N ASN A 55 -11.23 -3.74 1.58
CA ASN A 55 -12.60 -3.58 2.09
C ASN A 55 -12.90 -2.18 2.64
N VAL A 56 -11.88 -1.33 2.80
CA VAL A 56 -12.00 0.07 3.24
C VAL A 56 -11.47 1.05 2.19
N VAL A 57 -11.43 0.61 0.92
CA VAL A 57 -10.88 1.40 -0.18
C VAL A 57 -11.66 2.71 -0.44
N ASP A 58 -12.94 2.77 -0.10
CA ASP A 58 -13.74 3.99 -0.17
C ASP A 58 -13.16 5.07 0.77
N ASP A 59 -12.87 4.71 2.02
CA ASP A 59 -12.28 5.62 3.01
C ASP A 59 -10.87 6.03 2.61
N ILE A 60 -10.05 5.07 2.18
CA ILE A 60 -8.69 5.35 1.67
C ILE A 60 -8.78 6.35 0.50
N SER A 61 -9.73 6.17 -0.41
CA SER A 61 -9.88 7.05 -1.58
C SER A 61 -10.32 8.45 -1.19
N GLN A 62 -11.27 8.58 -0.25
CA GLN A 62 -11.70 9.88 0.27
C GLN A 62 -10.54 10.64 0.91
N LEU A 63 -9.76 9.95 1.74
CA LEU A 63 -8.60 10.51 2.41
C LEU A 63 -7.41 10.75 1.47
N SER A 64 -7.39 10.21 0.26
CA SER A 64 -6.25 10.36 -0.67
C SER A 64 -6.57 11.13 -1.96
N ARG A 65 -7.77 11.72 -2.09
CA ARG A 65 -8.23 12.39 -3.32
C ARG A 65 -7.24 13.38 -3.94
N GLN A 66 -6.50 14.12 -3.12
CA GLN A 66 -5.55 15.15 -3.59
C GLN A 66 -4.10 14.65 -3.63
N ARG A 67 -3.87 13.37 -3.32
CA ARG A 67 -2.55 12.75 -3.21
C ARG A 67 -2.30 11.84 -4.41
N HIS A 68 -1.03 11.68 -4.77
CA HIS A 68 -0.62 10.68 -5.76
C HIS A 68 -0.17 9.42 -5.01
N ILE A 69 -0.82 8.29 -5.29
CA ILE A 69 -0.45 6.97 -4.79
C ILE A 69 0.26 6.18 -5.88
N ILE A 70 1.47 5.73 -5.61
CA ILE A 70 2.22 4.83 -6.48
C ILE A 70 2.09 3.43 -5.89
N VAL A 71 1.68 2.47 -6.70
CA VAL A 71 1.66 1.05 -6.34
C VAL A 71 2.78 0.37 -7.12
N ALA A 72 3.78 -0.13 -6.41
CA ALA A 72 4.96 -0.73 -7.00
C ALA A 72 5.04 -2.22 -6.66
N VAL A 73 5.52 -3.03 -7.59
CA VAL A 73 5.81 -4.47 -7.39
C VAL A 73 7.15 -4.81 -8.01
N GLY A 74 7.85 -5.78 -7.46
CA GLY A 74 9.04 -6.34 -8.09
C GLY A 74 8.67 -7.21 -9.29
N GLU A 75 9.53 -7.22 -10.32
CA GLU A 75 9.39 -8.10 -11.48
C GLU A 75 9.27 -9.57 -11.06
N TYR A 76 10.05 -9.98 -10.06
CA TYR A 76 10.13 -11.34 -9.54
C TYR A 76 9.29 -11.56 -8.27
N ASP A 77 8.37 -10.64 -7.95
CA ASP A 77 7.42 -10.87 -6.86
C ASP A 77 6.52 -12.08 -7.14
N PRO A 78 6.10 -12.82 -6.09
CA PRO A 78 5.09 -13.85 -6.25
C PRO A 78 3.81 -13.32 -6.92
N PRO A 79 3.13 -14.14 -7.74
CA PRO A 79 1.96 -13.70 -8.51
C PRO A 79 0.85 -13.04 -7.67
N GLU A 80 0.70 -13.46 -6.42
CA GLU A 80 -0.32 -12.93 -5.52
C GLU A 80 -0.08 -11.46 -5.15
N PHE A 81 1.17 -11.05 -4.93
CA PHE A 81 1.50 -9.63 -4.69
C PHE A 81 1.18 -8.78 -5.92
N ARG A 82 1.49 -9.29 -7.12
CA ARG A 82 1.20 -8.61 -8.38
C ARG A 82 -0.30 -8.46 -8.61
N ARG A 83 -1.07 -9.53 -8.38
CA ARG A 83 -2.54 -9.54 -8.47
C ARG A 83 -3.16 -8.52 -7.51
N GLN A 84 -2.83 -8.60 -6.22
CA GLN A 84 -3.43 -7.71 -5.22
C GLN A 84 -3.03 -6.25 -5.43
N SER A 85 -1.79 -5.99 -5.82
CA SER A 85 -1.33 -4.63 -6.16
C SER A 85 -2.08 -4.05 -7.35
N GLY A 86 -2.30 -4.84 -8.40
CA GLY A 86 -3.08 -4.40 -9.56
C GLY A 86 -4.55 -4.13 -9.19
N GLU A 87 -5.14 -4.96 -8.35
CA GLU A 87 -6.51 -4.76 -7.84
C GLU A 87 -6.62 -3.49 -6.99
N MET A 88 -5.65 -3.24 -6.11
CA MET A 88 -5.66 -2.05 -5.24
C MET A 88 -5.48 -0.77 -6.04
N GLU A 89 -4.52 -0.74 -6.96
CA GLU A 89 -4.30 0.40 -7.86
C GLU A 89 -5.56 0.69 -8.67
N LYS A 90 -6.16 -0.34 -9.27
CA LYS A 90 -7.41 -0.21 -10.03
C LYS A 90 -8.54 0.31 -9.15
N ALA A 91 -8.71 -0.23 -7.95
CA ALA A 91 -9.80 0.15 -7.05
C ALA A 91 -9.70 1.62 -6.60
N LEU A 92 -8.49 2.12 -6.36
CA LEU A 92 -8.23 3.53 -6.06
C LEU A 92 -8.44 4.43 -7.28
N ARG A 93 -7.92 4.02 -8.44
CA ARG A 93 -8.07 4.76 -9.70
C ARG A 93 -9.54 4.92 -10.08
N ASP A 94 -10.32 3.85 -9.99
CA ASP A 94 -11.75 3.86 -10.31
C ASP A 94 -12.56 4.80 -9.38
N ARG A 95 -11.99 5.18 -8.23
CA ARG A 95 -12.54 6.14 -7.26
C ARG A 95 -11.99 7.56 -7.42
N GLY A 96 -11.21 7.80 -8.48
CA GLY A 96 -10.68 9.12 -8.83
C GLY A 96 -9.40 9.51 -8.10
N VAL A 97 -8.75 8.59 -7.39
CA VAL A 97 -7.42 8.85 -6.82
C VAL A 97 -6.38 8.85 -7.95
N LYS A 98 -5.44 9.79 -7.93
CA LYS A 98 -4.32 9.77 -8.88
C LYS A 98 -3.38 8.62 -8.53
N THR A 99 -3.31 7.63 -9.41
CA THR A 99 -2.48 6.44 -9.20
C THR A 99 -1.41 6.24 -10.28
N SER A 100 -0.40 5.43 -9.96
CA SER A 100 0.49 4.83 -10.95
C SER A 100 0.85 3.42 -10.53
N TYR A 101 0.82 2.47 -11.46
CA TYR A 101 1.31 1.11 -11.25
C TYR A 101 2.72 0.99 -11.80
N VAL A 102 3.66 0.51 -11.00
CA VAL A 102 5.07 0.40 -11.38
C VAL A 102 5.53 -1.05 -11.21
N ASP A 103 5.85 -1.68 -12.33
CA ASP A 103 6.56 -2.96 -12.35
C ASP A 103 8.06 -2.67 -12.34
N VAL A 104 8.73 -3.00 -11.24
CA VAL A 104 10.11 -2.60 -11.01
C VAL A 104 11.04 -3.68 -11.56
N PRO A 105 11.80 -3.37 -12.63
CA PRO A 105 12.63 -4.35 -13.32
C PRO A 105 13.78 -4.84 -12.44
N ASP A 106 14.17 -6.10 -12.65
CA ASP A 106 15.28 -6.76 -11.96
C ASP A 106 15.17 -6.64 -10.44
N THR A 107 13.97 -6.80 -9.89
CA THR A 107 13.76 -6.77 -8.45
C THR A 107 12.87 -7.90 -7.95
N ASP A 108 13.20 -8.38 -6.75
CA ASP A 108 12.40 -9.30 -5.95
C ASP A 108 11.77 -8.56 -4.76
N HIS A 109 10.96 -9.27 -3.99
CA HIS A 109 10.23 -8.74 -2.83
C HIS A 109 11.11 -8.01 -1.80
N PHE A 110 12.38 -8.39 -1.68
CA PHE A 110 13.30 -7.84 -0.69
C PHE A 110 14.11 -6.68 -1.27
N ASN A 111 14.70 -6.88 -2.45
CA ASN A 111 15.63 -5.91 -3.01
C ASN A 111 14.91 -4.68 -3.61
N VAL A 112 13.60 -4.77 -3.89
CA VAL A 112 12.79 -3.63 -4.35
C VAL A 112 12.80 -2.48 -3.33
N VAL A 113 12.89 -2.82 -2.02
CA VAL A 113 13.01 -1.87 -0.91
C VAL A 113 14.48 -1.56 -0.58
N ASP A 114 15.38 -2.54 -0.56
CA ASP A 114 16.81 -2.30 -0.22
C ASP A 114 17.47 -1.27 -1.16
N ARG A 115 17.06 -1.24 -2.43
CA ARG A 115 17.56 -0.30 -3.43
C ARG A 115 17.12 1.16 -3.20
N LEU A 116 16.17 1.44 -2.29
CA LEU A 116 15.72 2.80 -1.97
C LEU A 116 16.83 3.69 -1.40
N ARG A 117 17.94 3.11 -0.91
CA ARG A 117 19.11 3.87 -0.46
C ARG A 117 19.85 4.59 -1.60
N ASP A 118 19.67 4.16 -2.85
CA ASP A 118 20.27 4.79 -4.02
C ASP A 118 19.36 5.90 -4.56
N GLY A 119 19.82 7.15 -4.53
CA GLY A 119 19.09 8.29 -5.10
C GLY A 119 18.86 8.22 -6.61
N LYS A 120 19.59 7.37 -7.33
CA LYS A 120 19.42 7.16 -8.77
C LYS A 120 18.37 6.11 -9.11
N TYR A 121 18.01 5.26 -8.15
CA TYR A 121 17.02 4.21 -8.32
C TYR A 121 15.63 4.79 -8.59
N MET A 122 14.86 4.11 -9.46
CA MET A 122 13.62 4.65 -9.99
C MET A 122 12.56 4.92 -8.91
N LEU A 123 12.37 4.02 -7.96
CA LEU A 123 11.41 4.24 -6.87
C LEU A 123 11.86 5.35 -5.94
N THR A 124 13.16 5.49 -5.67
CA THR A 124 13.69 6.60 -4.87
C THR A 124 13.38 7.94 -5.52
N LYS A 125 13.57 8.05 -6.84
CA LYS A 125 13.22 9.25 -7.61
C LYS A 125 11.72 9.56 -7.52
N GLU A 126 10.86 8.55 -7.58
CA GLU A 126 9.42 8.73 -7.42
C GLU A 126 9.06 9.22 -6.01
N CYS A 127 9.66 8.68 -4.94
CA CYS A 127 9.47 9.18 -3.58
C CYS A 127 9.87 10.66 -3.46
N ILE A 128 11.03 11.03 -4.00
CA ILE A 128 11.54 12.41 -4.00
C ILE A 128 10.59 13.33 -4.79
N ARG A 129 10.15 12.89 -5.98
CA ARG A 129 9.20 13.62 -6.82
C ARG A 129 7.86 13.87 -6.11
N LEU A 130 7.34 12.90 -5.37
CA LEU A 130 6.11 13.08 -4.58
C LEU A 130 6.27 14.19 -3.54
N MET A 131 7.46 14.36 -2.96
CA MET A 131 7.74 15.43 -2.00
C MET A 131 7.97 16.80 -2.64
N GLY A 132 8.08 16.88 -3.97
CA GLY A 132 8.38 18.12 -4.69
C GLY A 132 9.84 18.57 -4.58
N LEU A 133 10.75 17.61 -4.36
CA LEU A 133 12.21 17.80 -4.31
C LEU A 133 12.85 17.29 -5.62
#